data_AF-A0A5P9PTZ6-F1
#
_entry.id   AF-A0A5P9PTZ6-F1
#
_cell.length_a   1.000
_cell.length_b   1.000
_cell.length_c   1.000
_cell.angle_alpha   90.00
_cell.angle_beta   90.00
_cell.angle_gamma   90.00
#
_symmetry.space_group_name_H-M   'P 1'
#
loop_
_entity.id
_entity.type
_entity.pdbx_description
1 polymer ?
#
loop_
_entity_poly.entity_id
_entity_poly.type
_entity_poly.pdbx_seq_one_letter_code
_entity_poly.pdbx_strand_id
1 'polypeptide(L)'
;MTPTNLLAARPEVGRGRDTTLVRFIRALSARGILFGKVESALLPALHAATSPGAGGGRLYGPSGFRHLSGPPAEQKLYPRLLSTGDARRIWKISEELTGVGFPDA
;
A
#
# COMPACT_ATOMS: atom_id res chain seq x y z
N MET A 1 -2.64 6.65 5.16
CA MET A 1 -3.02 6.72 3.73
C MET A 1 -2.78 8.15 3.27
N THR A 2 -1.63 8.44 2.67
CA THR A 2 -1.32 9.80 2.22
C THR A 2 -2.29 10.20 1.11
N PRO A 3 -2.75 11.46 1.02
CA PRO A 3 -3.50 11.92 -0.16
C PRO A 3 -2.57 11.91 -1.37
N THR A 4 -2.47 10.75 -2.01
CA THR A 4 -1.76 10.58 -3.28
C THR A 4 -2.62 11.14 -4.40
N ASN A 5 -2.02 11.32 -5.57
CA ASN A 5 -2.70 11.79 -6.78
C ASN A 5 -3.91 10.91 -7.19
N LEU A 6 -4.08 9.72 -6.58
CA LEU A 6 -5.25 8.86 -6.73
C LEU A 6 -6.56 9.48 -6.21
N LEU A 7 -6.50 10.45 -5.29
CA LEU A 7 -7.68 11.16 -4.77
C LEU A 7 -7.99 12.45 -5.53
N ALA A 8 -7.13 12.90 -6.45
CA ALA A 8 -7.41 14.07 -7.26
C ALA A 8 -8.54 13.76 -8.25
N ALA A 9 -9.55 14.63 -8.33
CA ALA A 9 -10.45 14.60 -9.48
C ALA A 9 -9.57 14.71 -10.74
N ARG A 10 -9.69 13.72 -11.63
CA ARG A 10 -9.02 13.67 -12.92
C ARG A 10 -9.90 14.43 -13.93
N PRO A 11 -9.75 15.76 -14.11
CA PRO A 11 -10.60 16.54 -15.02
C PRO A 11 -10.56 16.02 -16.45
N GLU A 12 -9.47 15.35 -16.85
CA GLU A 12 -9.31 14.69 -18.15
C GLU A 12 -10.28 13.52 -18.41
N VAL A 13 -10.95 12.99 -17.37
CA VAL A 13 -12.00 11.96 -17.50
C VAL A 13 -13.40 12.57 -17.29
N GLY A 14 -13.56 13.88 -17.45
CA GLY A 14 -14.85 14.58 -17.35
C GLY A 14 -15.35 14.82 -15.92
N ARG A 15 -14.54 14.58 -14.89
CA ARG A 15 -14.88 14.93 -13.50
C ARG A 15 -14.45 16.37 -13.18
N GLY A 16 -15.26 17.34 -13.57
CA GLY A 16 -14.97 18.77 -13.40
C GLY A 16 -15.04 19.32 -11.96
N ARG A 17 -15.46 18.52 -10.97
CA ARG A 17 -15.51 18.92 -9.55
C ARG A 17 -15.14 17.77 -8.63
N ASP A 18 -14.38 18.08 -7.57
CA ASP A 18 -14.16 17.16 -6.46
C ASP A 18 -15.51 16.74 -5.85
N THR A 19 -15.69 15.44 -5.63
CA THR A 19 -16.89 14.94 -4.94
C THR A 19 -16.91 15.44 -3.50
N THR A 20 -18.11 15.50 -2.90
CA THR A 20 -18.28 15.85 -1.47
C THR A 20 -17.42 14.97 -0.56
N LEU A 21 -17.27 13.70 -0.91
CA LEU A 21 -16.38 12.75 -0.24
C LEU A 21 -14.90 13.18 -0.31
N VAL A 22 -14.40 13.59 -1.48
CA VAL A 22 -13.00 14.05 -1.64
C VAL A 22 -12.75 15.33 -0.82
N ARG A 23 -13.70 16.26 -0.81
CA ARG A 23 -13.61 17.49 0.01
C ARG A 23 -13.55 17.16 1.51
N PHE A 24 -14.35 16.20 1.95
CA PHE A 24 -14.35 15.73 3.34
C PHE A 24 -13.04 15.03 3.72
N ILE A 25 -12.53 14.14 2.85
CA ILE A 25 -11.24 13.47 3.02
C ILE A 25 -10.10 14.50 3.13
N ARG A 26 -10.06 15.51 2.25
CA ARG A 26 -9.04 16.58 2.31
C ARG A 26 -9.16 17.40 3.59
N ALA A 27 -10.36 17.75 4.03
CA ALA A 27 -10.57 18.55 5.25
C ALA A 27 -10.08 17.80 6.51
N LEU A 28 -10.39 16.51 6.63
CA LEU A 28 -9.93 15.68 7.74
C LEU A 28 -8.43 15.36 7.65
N SER A 29 -7.88 15.25 6.44
CA SER A 29 -6.43 15.12 6.20
C SER A 29 -5.66 16.35 6.65
N ALA A 30 -6.13 17.55 6.27
CA ALA A 30 -5.50 18.82 6.63
C ALA A 30 -5.51 19.08 8.14
N ARG A 31 -6.50 18.52 8.84
CA ARG A 31 -6.63 18.61 10.31
C ARG A 31 -5.86 17.51 11.05
N GLY A 32 -5.13 16.63 10.36
CA GLY A 32 -4.33 15.57 10.97
C GLY A 32 -5.15 14.44 11.63
N ILE A 33 -6.47 14.42 11.43
CA ILE A 33 -7.41 13.51 12.11
C ILE A 33 -7.46 12.15 11.40
N LEU A 34 -7.21 12.10 10.09
CA LEU A 34 -7.46 10.90 9.29
C LEU A 34 -6.19 10.22 8.75
N PHE A 35 -5.07 10.91 8.64
CA PHE A 35 -3.89 10.40 7.94
C PHE A 35 -2.59 10.72 8.67
N GLY A 36 -1.72 9.71 8.80
CA GLY A 36 -0.35 9.91 9.24
C GLY A 36 0.36 10.93 8.35
N LYS A 37 1.30 11.68 8.93
CA LYS A 37 2.11 12.66 8.20
C LYS A 37 2.92 11.96 7.09
N VAL A 38 3.34 12.70 6.05
CA VAL A 38 4.11 12.13 4.92
C VAL A 38 5.35 11.38 5.42
N GLU A 39 5.99 11.90 6.44
CA GLU A 39 7.18 11.34 7.09
C GLU A 39 6.90 9.96 7.69
N SER A 40 5.70 9.71 8.23
CA SER A 40 5.36 8.41 8.80
C SER A 40 4.90 7.39 7.76
N ALA A 41 4.55 7.83 6.54
CA ALA A 41 4.12 6.93 5.47
C ALA A 41 5.24 6.04 4.93
N LEU A 42 6.49 6.49 5.01
CA LEU A 42 7.66 5.72 4.56
C LEU A 42 8.11 4.65 5.57
N LEU A 43 7.80 4.85 6.87
CA LEU A 43 8.35 4.04 7.94
C LEU A 43 8.10 2.54 7.80
N PRO A 44 6.93 2.04 7.32
CA PRO A 44 6.74 0.60 7.12
C PRO A 44 7.70 -0.02 6.10
N ALA A 45 7.98 0.69 5.00
CA ALA A 45 8.92 0.22 3.99
C ALA A 45 10.36 0.23 4.52
N LEU A 46 10.75 1.30 5.24
CA LEU A 46 12.06 1.38 5.88
C LEU A 46 12.23 0.24 6.89
N HIS A 47 11.23 0.00 7.74
CA HIS A 47 11.25 -1.08 8.71
C HIS A 47 11.40 -2.45 8.05
N ALA A 48 10.65 -2.72 6.98
CA ALA A 48 10.73 -3.99 6.24
C ALA A 48 12.11 -4.20 5.59
N ALA A 49 12.77 -3.13 5.15
CA ALA A 49 14.07 -3.20 4.48
C ALA A 49 15.25 -3.31 5.45
N THR A 50 15.16 -2.72 6.65
CA THR A 50 16.33 -2.53 7.52
C THR A 50 16.22 -3.15 8.90
N SER A 51 15.03 -3.55 9.36
CA SER A 51 14.88 -4.08 10.71
C SER A 51 15.48 -5.49 10.80
N PRO A 52 16.33 -5.78 11.81
CA PRO A 52 16.78 -7.15 12.08
C PRO A 52 15.65 -8.11 12.42
N GLY A 53 14.50 -7.59 12.88
CA GLY A 53 13.29 -8.37 13.14
C GLY A 53 12.37 -8.50 11.93
N ALA A 54 12.71 -7.89 10.78
CA ALA A 54 11.94 -8.05 9.57
C ALA A 54 12.18 -9.44 8.94
N GLY A 55 11.11 -10.11 8.56
CA GLY A 55 11.17 -11.43 7.94
C GLY A 55 10.69 -11.41 6.49
N GLY A 56 11.32 -12.22 5.63
CA GLY A 56 10.84 -12.45 4.26
C GLY A 56 9.41 -13.01 4.25
N GLY A 57 8.64 -12.64 3.22
CA GLY A 57 7.26 -13.09 3.06
C GLY A 57 6.23 -12.44 4.01
N ARG A 58 6.63 -11.45 4.80
CA ARG A 58 5.75 -10.71 5.71
C ARG A 58 5.26 -9.40 5.09
N LEU A 59 4.09 -8.94 5.55
CA LEU A 59 3.54 -7.64 5.17
C LEU A 59 3.69 -6.66 6.33
N TYR A 60 4.26 -5.49 6.07
CA TYR A 60 4.42 -4.43 7.07
C TYR A 60 3.59 -3.21 6.70
N GLY A 61 2.92 -2.65 7.70
CA GLY A 61 2.02 -1.51 7.55
C GLY A 61 1.85 -0.78 8.88
N PRO A 62 1.17 0.37 8.89
CA PRO A 62 0.99 1.13 10.11
C PRO A 62 0.01 0.42 11.07
N SER A 63 0.28 0.47 12.37
CA SER A 63 -0.46 -0.29 13.39
C SER A 63 -1.75 0.36 13.91
N GLY A 64 -2.02 1.62 13.56
CA GLY A 64 -3.17 2.37 14.05
C GLY A 64 -4.48 2.02 13.33
N PHE A 65 -5.51 2.84 13.57
CA PHE A 65 -6.88 2.55 13.16
C PHE A 65 -6.99 2.17 11.67
N ARG A 66 -7.49 0.96 11.41
CA ARG A 66 -7.64 0.37 10.07
C ARG A 66 -6.38 0.44 9.18
N HIS A 67 -5.18 0.38 9.76
CA HIS A 67 -3.91 0.50 9.05
C HIS A 67 -3.77 1.84 8.29
N LEU A 68 -4.33 2.92 8.83
CA LEU A 68 -4.30 4.24 8.20
C LEU A 68 -3.13 5.12 8.66
N SER A 69 -2.64 4.92 9.89
CA SER A 69 -1.60 5.72 10.56
C SER A 69 -0.99 4.95 11.74
N GLY A 70 0.10 5.45 12.33
CA GLY A 70 0.78 4.79 13.45
C GLY A 70 2.15 4.20 13.07
N PRO A 71 2.89 3.64 14.05
CA PRO A 71 4.21 3.06 13.80
C PRO A 71 4.14 1.79 12.93
N PRO A 72 5.25 1.40 12.29
CA PRO A 72 5.34 0.13 11.55
C PRO A 72 5.01 -1.07 12.43
N ALA A 73 4.20 -1.98 11.91
CA ALA A 73 3.94 -3.28 12.49
C ALA A 73 3.66 -4.31 11.40
N GLU A 74 3.88 -5.58 11.73
CA GLU A 74 3.46 -6.69 10.88
C GLU A 74 1.94 -6.71 10.74
N GLN A 75 1.47 -7.04 9.53
CA GLN A 75 0.08 -7.09 9.15
C GLN A 75 -0.28 -8.49 8.70
N LYS A 76 -1.50 -8.90 9.03
CA LYS A 76 -2.04 -10.15 8.52
C LYS A 76 -2.25 -10.03 7.01
N LEU A 77 -1.75 -11.01 6.27
CA LEU A 77 -2.02 -11.11 4.84
C LEU A 77 -3.51 -11.33 4.57
N TYR A 78 -4.02 -10.68 3.53
CA TYR A 78 -5.35 -10.96 3.03
C TYR A 78 -5.45 -12.41 2.56
N PRO A 79 -6.57 -13.12 2.79
CA PRO A 79 -6.69 -14.54 2.41
C PRO A 79 -6.36 -14.82 0.93
N ARG A 80 -6.67 -13.88 0.03
CA ARG A 80 -6.36 -13.96 -1.40
C ARG A 80 -4.86 -13.96 -1.70
N LEU A 81 -4.03 -13.43 -0.81
CA LEU A 81 -2.57 -13.41 -0.97
C LEU A 81 -1.90 -14.69 -0.44
N LEU A 82 -2.65 -15.61 0.18
CA LEU A 82 -2.11 -16.83 0.79
C LEU A 82 -2.06 -18.02 -0.18
N SER A 83 -2.64 -17.90 -1.37
CA SER A 83 -2.67 -18.99 -2.35
C SER A 83 -1.31 -19.17 -3.04
N THR A 84 -0.59 -20.23 -2.66
CA THR A 84 0.69 -20.59 -3.29
C THR A 84 0.53 -21.09 -4.73
N GLY A 85 -0.67 -21.57 -5.08
CA GLY A 85 -1.02 -21.93 -6.46
C GLY A 85 -1.13 -20.68 -7.34
N ASP A 86 -1.85 -19.67 -6.87
CA ASP A 86 -1.99 -18.40 -7.60
C ASP A 86 -0.65 -17.66 -7.68
N ALA A 87 0.15 -17.66 -6.60
CA ALA A 87 1.48 -17.07 -6.60
C ALA A 87 2.38 -17.68 -7.69
N ARG A 88 2.42 -19.02 -7.78
CA ARG A 88 3.20 -19.72 -8.82
C ARG A 88 2.69 -19.42 -10.23
N ARG A 89 1.37 -19.39 -10.42
CA ARG A 89 0.76 -19.08 -11.72
C ARG A 89 1.11 -17.66 -12.16
N ILE A 90 0.98 -16.67 -11.27
CA ILE A 90 1.29 -15.28 -11.56
C ILE A 90 2.77 -15.11 -11.86
N TRP A 91 3.65 -15.78 -11.10
CA TRP A 91 5.08 -15.74 -11.33
C TRP A 91 5.43 -16.25 -12.74
N LYS A 92 4.97 -17.44 -13.10
CA LYS A 92 5.20 -18.03 -14.43
C LYS A 92 4.76 -17.11 -15.57
N ILE A 93 3.56 -16.54 -15.47
CA ILE A 93 3.05 -15.59 -16.47
C ILE A 93 3.95 -14.34 -16.53
N SER A 94 4.44 -13.86 -15.39
CA SER A 94 5.33 -12.69 -15.34
C SER A 94 6.67 -12.97 -16.02
N GLU A 95 7.24 -14.17 -15.84
CA GLU A 95 8.45 -14.60 -16.55
C GLU A 95 8.23 -14.68 -18.06
N GLU A 96 7.12 -15.29 -18.49
CA GLU A 96 6.74 -15.37 -19.91
C GLU A 96 6.57 -13.98 -20.55
N LEU A 97 5.92 -13.04 -19.84
CA LEU A 97 5.68 -11.68 -20.34
C LEU A 97 6.93 -10.80 -20.35
N THR A 98 7.85 -11.01 -19.42
CA THR A 98 9.08 -10.21 -19.30
C THR A 98 10.27 -10.81 -20.05
N GLY A 99 10.19 -12.09 -20.41
CA GLY A 99 11.32 -12.86 -20.96
C GLY A 99 12.45 -13.09 -19.96
N VAL A 100 12.22 -12.81 -18.67
CA VAL A 100 13.19 -12.99 -17.59
C VAL A 100 12.79 -14.23 -16.80
N GLY A 101 13.70 -15.19 -16.68
CA GLY A 101 13.53 -16.36 -15.83
C GLY A 101 14.40 -16.27 -14.59
N PHE A 102 13.90 -16.79 -13.47
CA PHE A 102 14.67 -16.95 -12.25
C PHE A 102 15.00 -18.43 -12.03
N PRO A 103 16.17 -18.77 -11.46
CA PRO A 103 16.46 -20.14 -11.09
C PRO A 103 15.48 -20.60 -10.01
N ASP A 104 15.07 -21.87 -10.08
CA ASP A 104 14.34 -22.51 -8.98
C ASP A 104 15.22 -22.49 -7.71
N ALA A 105 14.59 -22.20 -6.58
CA ALA A 105 15.23 -22.14 -5.26
C ALA A 105 15.47 -23.53 -4.65
#